data_AF-A0A957ZVB7-F1
#
_entry.id   AF-A0A957ZVB7-F1
#
_cell.length_a   1.000
_cell.length_b   1.000
_cell.length_c   1.000
_cell.angle_alpha   90.00
_cell.angle_beta   90.00
_cell.angle_gamma   90.00
#
_symmetry.space_group_name_H-M   'P 1'
#
loop_
_entity.id
_entity.type
_entity.pdbx_description
1 polymer ?
#
loop_
_entity_poly.entity_id
_entity_poly.type
_entity_poly.pdbx_seq_one_letter_code
_entity_poly.pdbx_strand_id
1 'polypeptide(L)'
;MPLGVNRTWVKYVETGAYPDVTRHFQVTRCNHCANPPCVRICPVTAMYQRADGIVEFDASSCIGCKACMQACPYDAIYIDPDSHTAAKCHYCAHRTDLGLEPACVVVCPEHAIIA
;
A
#
# COMPACT_ATOMS: atom_id res chain seq x y z
N MET A 1 11.33 8.03 0.96
CA MET A 1 10.31 7.92 -0.10
C MET A 1 10.71 8.87 -1.19
N PRO A 2 11.07 8.38 -2.39
CA PRO A 2 11.46 9.25 -3.50
C PRO A 2 10.31 10.17 -3.94
N LEU A 3 10.65 11.29 -4.59
CA LEU A 3 9.64 12.20 -5.11
C LEU A 3 8.81 11.52 -6.23
N GLY A 4 7.51 11.79 -6.25
CA GLY A 4 6.59 11.28 -7.28
C GLY A 4 5.98 9.90 -7.00
N VAL A 5 6.35 9.24 -5.89
CA VAL A 5 5.78 7.95 -5.48
C VAL A 5 5.25 7.99 -4.05
N ASN A 6 4.15 7.28 -3.79
CA ASN A 6 3.45 7.33 -2.51
C ASN A 6 3.08 5.91 -2.04
N ARG A 7 3.31 5.60 -0.76
CA ARG A 7 2.83 4.36 -0.11
C ARG A 7 1.41 4.47 0.44
N THR A 8 0.94 5.70 0.59
CA THR A 8 -0.40 6.06 1.06
C THR A 8 -0.80 7.36 0.38
N TRP A 9 -2.07 7.50 0.05
CA TRP A 9 -2.62 8.73 -0.51
C TRP A 9 -4.07 8.93 -0.03
N VAL A 10 -4.62 10.12 -0.23
CA VAL A 10 -6.02 10.41 0.12
C VAL A 10 -6.76 10.71 -1.18
N LYS A 11 -7.79 9.92 -1.47
CA LYS A 11 -8.77 10.25 -2.50
C LYS A 11 -9.91 11.01 -1.84
N TYR A 12 -10.48 11.98 -2.53
CA TYR A 12 -11.70 12.64 -2.08
C TYR A 12 -12.70 12.72 -3.22
N VAL A 13 -13.97 12.69 -2.85
CA VAL A 13 -15.10 12.84 -3.77
C VAL A 13 -16.09 13.83 -3.18
N GLU A 14 -16.71 14.63 -4.04
CA GLU A 14 -17.81 15.50 -3.66
C GLU A 14 -19.11 14.89 -4.13
N THR A 15 -20.12 14.95 -3.27
CA THR A 15 -21.46 14.42 -3.55
C THR A 15 -22.51 15.43 -3.12
N GLY A 16 -23.67 15.38 -3.78
CA GLY A 16 -24.76 16.34 -3.55
C GLY A 16 -24.72 17.50 -4.55
N ALA A 17 -25.55 18.50 -4.30
CA ALA A 17 -25.67 19.69 -5.13
C ALA A 17 -25.89 20.90 -4.21
N TYR A 18 -25.50 22.09 -4.65
CA TYR A 18 -25.67 23.32 -3.85
C TYR A 18 -27.14 23.49 -3.38
N PRO A 19 -27.39 23.82 -2.10
CA PRO A 19 -26.42 24.10 -1.03
C PRO A 19 -25.93 22.86 -0.25
N ASP A 20 -26.51 21.68 -0.48
CA ASP A 20 -26.27 20.44 0.26
C ASP A 20 -25.13 19.60 -0.35
N VAL A 21 -23.91 20.15 -0.38
CA VAL A 21 -22.72 19.43 -0.83
C VAL A 21 -21.95 18.82 0.35
N THR A 22 -21.41 17.61 0.16
CA THR A 22 -20.54 16.93 1.12
C THR A 22 -19.28 16.45 0.42
N ARG A 23 -18.14 16.51 1.11
CA ARG A 23 -16.87 15.95 0.64
C ARG A 23 -16.48 14.75 1.50
N HIS A 24 -16.23 13.62 0.86
CA HIS A 24 -15.78 12.39 1.50
C HIS A 24 -14.29 12.21 1.25
N PHE A 25 -13.55 11.79 2.28
CA PHE A 25 -12.12 11.53 2.21
C PHE A 25 -11.86 10.05 2.49
N GLN A 26 -11.07 9.40 1.64
CA GLN A 26 -10.67 8.01 1.78
C GLN A 26 -9.16 7.90 1.73
N VAL A 27 -8.59 7.48 2.85
CA VAL A 27 -7.18 7.10 2.95
C VAL A 27 -6.99 5.77 2.23
N THR A 28 -6.18 5.75 1.18
CA THR A 28 -5.94 4.58 0.33
C THR A 28 -4.46 4.15 0.41
N ARG A 29 -4.24 2.84 0.40
CA ARG A 29 -2.95 2.15 0.52
C ARG A 29 -3.09 0.71 0.04
N CYS A 30 -2.04 -0.11 0.17
CA CYS A 30 -2.17 -1.56 -0.05
C CYS A 30 -3.17 -2.16 0.94
N ASN A 31 -4.09 -2.99 0.44
CA ASN A 31 -5.10 -3.65 1.26
C ASN A 31 -4.60 -4.91 1.97
N HIS A 32 -3.36 -5.35 1.73
CA HIS A 32 -2.82 -6.61 2.26
C HIS A 32 -3.80 -7.79 2.09
N CYS A 33 -4.34 -7.94 0.87
CA CYS A 33 -5.45 -8.84 0.57
C CYS A 33 -5.19 -10.28 1.06
N ALA A 34 -6.22 -10.93 1.60
CA ALA A 34 -6.16 -12.33 1.99
C ALA A 34 -5.82 -13.29 0.83
N ASN A 35 -6.17 -12.93 -0.41
CA ASN A 35 -5.87 -13.69 -1.62
C ASN A 35 -5.11 -12.82 -2.66
N PRO A 36 -3.84 -12.47 -2.41
CA PRO A 36 -3.16 -11.38 -3.13
C PRO A 36 -2.75 -11.76 -4.56
N PRO A 37 -3.35 -11.14 -5.61
CA PRO A 37 -3.03 -11.45 -6.99
C PRO A 37 -1.59 -11.05 -7.37
N CYS A 38 -1.05 -10.01 -6.73
CA CYS A 38 0.32 -9.56 -6.90
C CYS A 38 1.38 -10.59 -6.45
N VAL A 39 1.04 -11.46 -5.49
CA VAL A 39 1.89 -12.59 -5.06
C VAL A 39 1.86 -13.68 -6.13
N ARG A 40 0.67 -14.12 -6.56
CA ARG A 40 0.50 -15.21 -7.54
C ARG A 40 1.13 -14.91 -8.89
N ILE A 41 1.10 -13.66 -9.35
CA ILE A 41 1.64 -13.29 -10.67
C ILE A 41 3.15 -13.11 -10.66
N CYS A 42 3.79 -13.01 -9.48
CA CYS A 42 5.21 -12.68 -9.40
C CYS A 42 6.07 -13.86 -9.90
N PRO A 43 6.82 -13.72 -11.01
CA PRO A 43 7.54 -14.86 -11.61
C PRO A 43 8.78 -15.28 -10.81
N VAL A 44 9.27 -14.40 -9.93
CA VAL A 44 10.50 -14.58 -9.14
C VAL A 44 10.22 -14.64 -7.63
N THR A 45 8.95 -14.78 -7.25
CA THR A 45 8.51 -14.87 -5.84
C THR A 45 9.00 -13.71 -4.95
N ALA A 46 9.30 -12.56 -5.53
CA ALA A 46 9.66 -11.35 -4.80
C ALA A 46 8.49 -10.78 -3.98
N MET A 47 7.25 -11.11 -4.33
CA MET A 47 6.07 -10.81 -3.52
C MET A 47 5.65 -12.06 -2.76
N TYR A 48 5.38 -11.95 -1.47
CA TYR A 48 4.92 -13.07 -0.64
C TYR A 48 3.94 -12.60 0.43
N GLN A 49 3.18 -13.54 1.01
CA GLN A 49 2.28 -13.25 2.12
C GLN A 49 2.82 -13.92 3.39
N ARG A 50 3.01 -13.13 4.45
CA ARG A 50 3.41 -13.60 5.78
C ARG A 50 2.25 -14.33 6.47
N ALA A 51 2.57 -15.08 7.52
CA ALA A 51 1.58 -15.82 8.31
C ALA A 51 0.58 -14.90 9.05
N ASP A 52 0.98 -13.67 9.36
CA ASP A 52 0.13 -12.63 9.96
C ASP A 52 -0.75 -11.88 8.93
N GLY A 53 -0.70 -12.28 7.66
CA GLY A 53 -1.49 -11.68 6.57
C GLY A 53 -0.81 -10.51 5.85
N ILE A 54 0.32 -10.01 6.35
CA ILE A 54 1.04 -8.92 5.68
C ILE A 54 1.59 -9.42 4.34
N VAL A 55 1.01 -8.93 3.25
CA VAL A 55 1.62 -9.01 1.91
C VAL A 55 2.90 -8.19 1.91
N GLU A 56 4.05 -8.83 1.73
CA GLU A 56 5.37 -8.21 1.80
C GLU A 56 6.14 -8.39 0.48
N PHE A 57 7.24 -7.66 0.32
CA PHE A 57 8.11 -7.78 -0.84
C PHE A 57 9.59 -7.91 -0.45
N ASP A 58 10.33 -8.71 -1.21
CA ASP A 58 11.78 -8.82 -1.17
C ASP A 58 12.38 -8.08 -2.38
N ALA A 59 13.04 -6.96 -2.10
CA ALA A 59 13.70 -6.16 -3.12
C ALA A 59 14.88 -6.89 -3.78
N SER A 60 15.57 -7.79 -3.07
CA SER A 60 16.76 -8.48 -3.59
C SER A 60 16.43 -9.48 -4.71
N SER A 61 15.24 -10.09 -4.63
CA SER A 61 14.72 -11.00 -5.65
C SER A 61 13.96 -10.29 -6.78
N CYS A 62 13.66 -8.99 -6.64
CA CYS A 62 12.80 -8.26 -7.57
C CYS A 62 13.52 -7.90 -8.89
N ILE A 63 12.96 -8.34 -10.02
CA ILE A 63 13.51 -8.05 -11.37
C ILE A 63 12.84 -6.86 -12.09
N GLY A 64 12.00 -6.08 -11.39
CA GLY A 64 11.38 -4.88 -11.98
C GLY A 64 10.39 -5.12 -13.13
N CYS A 65 9.87 -6.35 -13.30
CA CYS A 65 9.03 -6.73 -14.46
C CYS A 65 7.62 -6.11 -14.49
N LYS A 66 7.18 -5.44 -13.41
CA LYS A 66 5.87 -4.76 -13.29
C LYS A 66 4.62 -5.66 -13.36
N ALA A 67 4.78 -6.99 -13.39
CA ALA A 67 3.63 -7.92 -13.39
C ALA A 67 2.72 -7.73 -12.16
N CYS A 68 3.30 -7.51 -10.98
CA CYS A 68 2.55 -7.26 -9.75
C CYS A 68 1.71 -5.96 -9.82
N MET A 69 2.18 -4.94 -10.54
CA MET A 69 1.42 -3.70 -10.76
C MET A 69 0.18 -3.96 -11.60
N GLN A 70 0.34 -4.69 -12.71
CA GLN A 70 -0.79 -5.07 -13.57
C GLN A 70 -1.83 -5.93 -12.84
N ALA A 71 -1.40 -6.76 -11.89
CA ALA A 71 -2.31 -7.60 -11.12
C ALA A 71 -3.01 -6.89 -9.96
N CYS A 72 -2.54 -5.73 -9.52
CA CYS A 72 -3.10 -5.04 -8.36
C CYS A 72 -4.35 -4.24 -8.77
N PRO A 73 -5.56 -4.57 -8.29
CA PRO A 73 -6.77 -3.85 -8.68
C PRO A 73 -6.93 -2.49 -7.99
N TYR A 74 -5.95 -2.09 -7.18
CA TYR A 74 -5.99 -0.88 -6.35
C TYR A 74 -4.89 0.13 -6.69
N ASP A 75 -4.06 -0.15 -7.71
CA ASP A 75 -2.90 0.68 -8.09
C ASP A 75 -1.96 1.00 -6.91
N ALA A 76 -1.83 0.06 -5.96
CA ALA A 76 -1.10 0.27 -4.72
C ALA A 76 0.41 0.00 -4.82
N ILE A 77 0.90 -0.35 -6.01
CA ILE A 77 2.29 -0.74 -6.28
C ILE A 77 2.89 0.20 -7.30
N TYR A 78 4.11 0.66 -7.04
CA TYR A 78 4.89 1.49 -7.94
C TYR A 78 6.29 0.89 -8.14
N ILE A 79 7.02 1.36 -9.15
CA ILE A 79 8.46 1.10 -9.26
C ILE A 79 9.19 2.23 -8.56
N ASP A 80 9.98 1.86 -7.56
CA ASP A 80 10.82 2.79 -6.85
C ASP A 80 11.92 3.31 -7.80
N PRO A 81 12.06 4.63 -7.98
CA PRO A 81 12.97 5.20 -8.97
C PRO A 81 14.45 5.00 -8.62
N ASP A 82 14.78 4.78 -7.34
CA ASP A 82 16.16 4.65 -6.88
C ASP A 82 16.64 3.19 -6.96
N SER A 83 15.80 2.25 -6.52
CA SER A 83 16.13 0.82 -6.51
C SER A 83 15.71 0.07 -7.77
N HIS A 84 14.83 0.66 -8.60
CA HIS A 84 14.18 0.03 -9.74
C HIS A 84 13.40 -1.26 -9.41
N THR A 85 13.05 -1.44 -8.13
CA THR A 85 12.24 -2.57 -7.64
C THR A 85 10.80 -2.15 -7.42
N ALA A 86 9.90 -3.13 -7.35
CA ALA A 86 8.53 -2.87 -6.95
C ALA A 86 8.47 -2.49 -5.46
N ALA A 87 7.75 -1.43 -5.14
CA ALA A 87 7.54 -0.97 -3.78
C ALA A 87 6.06 -0.60 -3.55
N LYS A 88 5.64 -0.70 -2.29
CA LYS A 88 4.27 -0.41 -1.84
C LYS A 88 4.24 -0.20 -0.32
N CYS A 89 3.05 0.04 0.22
CA CYS A 89 2.84 -0.12 1.66
C CYS A 89 3.19 -1.55 2.10
N HIS A 90 3.98 -1.66 3.16
CA HIS A 90 4.38 -2.93 3.80
C HIS A 90 3.82 -3.03 5.22
N TYR A 91 2.68 -2.38 5.48
CA TYR A 91 2.02 -2.34 6.78
C TYR A 91 2.91 -1.91 7.96
N CYS A 92 3.98 -1.15 7.69
CA CYS A 92 4.98 -0.83 8.71
C CYS A 92 5.57 -2.08 9.41
N ALA A 93 5.74 -3.21 8.71
CA ALA A 93 6.31 -4.46 9.24
C ALA A 93 7.49 -4.25 10.23
N HIS A 94 8.47 -3.41 9.88
CA HIS A 94 9.61 -3.08 10.76
C HIS A 94 9.24 -2.46 12.12
N ARG A 95 8.03 -1.93 12.28
CA ARG A 95 7.45 -1.40 13.53
C ARG A 95 6.58 -2.44 14.21
N THR A 96 5.70 -3.10 13.47
CA THR A 96 4.78 -4.09 14.02
C THR A 96 5.53 -5.30 14.58
N ASP A 97 6.67 -5.67 13.98
CA ASP A 97 7.55 -6.72 14.48
C ASP A 97 8.18 -6.37 15.85
N LEU A 98 8.16 -5.08 16.23
CA LEU A 98 8.57 -4.56 17.54
C LEU A 98 7.37 -4.27 18.48
N GLY A 99 6.16 -4.67 18.09
CA GLY A 99 4.93 -4.37 18.85
C GLY A 99 4.46 -2.92 18.76
N LEU A 100 4.97 -2.13 17.80
CA LEU A 100 4.58 -0.74 17.59
C LEU A 100 3.51 -0.64 16.48
N GLU A 101 2.59 0.30 16.62
CA GLU A 101 1.58 0.57 15.58
C GLU A 101 2.19 1.18 14.30
N PRO A 102 1.56 0.98 13.13
CA PRO A 102 1.96 1.63 11.89
C PRO A 102 2.03 3.16 12.00
N ALA A 103 2.99 3.78 11.31
CA ALA A 103 3.23 5.22 11.41
C ALA A 103 1.99 6.06 11.02
N CYS A 104 1.20 5.59 10.06
CA CYS A 104 -0.03 6.28 9.65
C CYS A 104 -1.15 6.22 10.70
N VAL A 105 -1.16 5.20 11.57
CA VAL A 105 -2.10 5.10 12.70
C VAL A 105 -1.71 6.13 13.75
N VAL A 106 -0.44 6.10 14.18
CA VAL A 106 0.09 6.99 15.24
C VAL A 106 -0.03 8.47 14.89
N VAL A 107 0.14 8.85 13.62
CA VAL A 107 0.12 10.27 13.21
C VAL A 107 -1.29 10.81 12.93
N CYS A 108 -2.32 9.96 12.93
CA CYS A 108 -3.67 10.38 12.52
C CYS A 108 -4.31 11.28 13.58
N PRO A 109 -4.53 12.59 13.32
CA PRO A 109 -5.02 13.52 14.33
C PRO A 109 -6.46 13.21 14.76
N GLU A 110 -7.28 12.75 13.83
CA GLU A 110 -8.69 12.42 14.05
C GLU A 110 -8.91 10.96 14.45
N HIS A 111 -7.84 10.17 14.62
CA HIS A 111 -7.91 8.74 14.95
C HIS A 111 -8.78 7.93 13.96
N ALA A 112 -8.88 8.38 12.71
CA ALA A 112 -9.67 7.73 11.66
C ALA A 112 -8.98 6.47 11.06
N ILE A 113 -7.70 6.24 11.38
CA ILE A 113 -6.93 5.09 10.91
C ILE A 113 -6.63 4.21 12.13
N ILE A 114 -7.04 2.95 12.06
CA ILE A 114 -6.88 1.95 13.13
C ILE A 114 -6.08 0.76 12.56
N ALA A 115 -5.24 0.14 13.39
CA ALA A 115 -4.47 -1.05 13.03
C ALA A 115 -5.33 -2.31 13.07
#